data_AF-A0AAU6XEG5-F1
#
_entry.id   AF-A0AAU6XEG5-F1
#
_cell.length_a   1.000
_cell.length_b   1.000
_cell.length_c   1.000
_cell.angle_alpha   90.00
_cell.angle_beta   90.00
_cell.angle_gamma   90.00
#
_symmetry.space_group_name_H-M   'P 1'
#
loop_
_entity.id
_entity.type
_entity.pdbx_description
1 polymer ?
#
loop_
_entity_poly.entity_id
_entity_poly.type
_entity_poly.pdbx_seq_one_letter_code
_entity_poly.pdbx_strand_id
1 'polypeptide(L)'
;MHKGSQLAVFLETLRWSPERLAREINRRYGENTVSLKAPYGWAKGAFPRGQVPGFVAAILSDYLGRTIGIGQIWPGRRPCTELDGFRDAALGPPWTEEHVGRLLRPLLERQDTPGGTPWPTEPVPGAVLVSLAVDWLTAGSRPMSARSSGAGLSTEMVDILASRIARLREVGDAEDDGLVMNWVVHELRWALRMAESTAYDAPTGGRLFGAIAELAQLAGRLTENQGHHARCQHYLLAALRASSLAGDRGQGARVLSSLSRHLSRCGNKQDAQRLVRLADVGTDEALPCPPDSPSVPHQAQAYARFADKSPAVPADQPGVHVCGVGPAGALGPRTPPRHEKPSRLPWAG
;
A
#
# COMPACT_ATOMS: atom_id res chain seq x y z
N MET A 1 -28.56 -31.60 2.57
CA MET A 1 -27.56 -32.31 1.75
C MET A 1 -26.20 -31.69 1.97
N HIS A 2 -25.28 -32.42 2.62
CA HIS A 2 -23.93 -31.94 2.91
C HIS A 2 -23.17 -31.68 1.59
N LYS A 3 -22.81 -30.42 1.33
CA LYS A 3 -21.93 -30.02 0.22
C LYS A 3 -20.50 -30.52 0.50
N GLY A 4 -20.24 -31.80 0.23
CA GLY A 4 -18.91 -32.39 0.28
C GLY A 4 -17.97 -31.75 -0.75
N SER A 5 -16.67 -31.67 -0.44
CA SER A 5 -15.66 -31.16 -1.38
C SER A 5 -15.53 -32.12 -2.57
N GLN A 6 -15.40 -31.58 -3.79
CA GLN A 6 -15.16 -32.37 -5.01
C GLN A 6 -13.74 -32.97 -5.05
N LEU A 7 -12.87 -32.64 -4.08
CA LEU A 7 -11.53 -33.20 -3.95
C LEU A 7 -11.53 -34.74 -3.90
N ALA A 8 -12.48 -35.34 -3.16
CA ALA A 8 -12.56 -36.79 -3.06
C ALA A 8 -12.77 -37.46 -4.44
N VAL A 9 -13.63 -36.87 -5.26
CA VAL A 9 -13.94 -37.35 -6.62
C VAL A 9 -12.72 -37.28 -7.54
N PHE A 10 -11.92 -36.21 -7.44
CA PHE A 10 -10.68 -36.09 -8.22
C PHE A 10 -9.62 -37.11 -7.78
N LEU A 11 -9.50 -37.35 -6.46
CA LEU A 11 -8.57 -38.36 -5.94
C LEU A 11 -8.96 -39.79 -6.33
N GLU A 12 -10.26 -40.10 -6.33
CA GLU A 12 -10.77 -41.38 -6.82
C GLU A 12 -10.47 -41.58 -8.32
N THR A 13 -10.67 -40.54 -9.13
CA THR A 13 -10.37 -40.58 -10.57
C THR A 13 -8.88 -40.87 -10.84
N LEU A 14 -8.00 -40.29 -10.03
CA LEU A 14 -6.55 -40.53 -10.11
C LEU A 14 -6.10 -41.83 -9.43
N ARG A 15 -7.00 -42.53 -8.71
CA ARG A 15 -6.70 -43.66 -7.83
C ARG A 15 -5.61 -43.33 -6.79
N TRP A 16 -5.68 -42.13 -6.22
CA TRP A 16 -4.73 -41.63 -5.23
C TRP A 16 -5.29 -41.71 -3.81
N SER A 17 -4.45 -42.08 -2.86
CA SER A 17 -4.76 -41.88 -1.45
C SER A 17 -4.55 -40.41 -1.04
N PRO A 18 -5.26 -39.90 -0.02
CA PRO A 18 -5.03 -38.56 0.51
C PRO A 18 -3.57 -38.35 0.96
N GLU A 19 -2.91 -39.37 1.51
CA GLU A 19 -1.48 -39.31 1.87
C GLU A 19 -0.55 -39.17 0.66
N ARG A 20 -0.92 -39.79 -0.48
CA ARG A 20 -0.16 -39.64 -1.72
C ARG A 20 -0.23 -38.20 -2.23
N LEU A 21 -1.39 -37.54 -2.10
CA LEU A 21 -1.52 -36.11 -2.39
C LEU A 21 -0.61 -35.28 -1.50
N ALA A 22 -0.55 -35.54 -0.19
CA ALA A 22 0.38 -34.84 0.70
C ALA A 22 1.86 -35.06 0.32
N ARG A 23 2.24 -36.29 -0.03
CA ARG A 23 3.59 -36.60 -0.51
C ARG A 23 3.92 -35.86 -1.79
N GLU A 24 2.98 -35.77 -2.73
CA GLU A 24 3.18 -35.05 -3.98
C GLU A 24 3.30 -33.53 -3.78
N ILE A 25 2.50 -32.97 -2.86
CA ILE A 25 2.62 -31.56 -2.47
C ILE A 25 4.01 -31.30 -1.86
N ASN A 26 4.44 -32.13 -0.92
CA ASN A 26 5.75 -31.97 -0.28
C ASN A 26 6.91 -32.20 -1.27
N ARG A 27 6.73 -33.08 -2.26
CA ARG A 27 7.73 -33.34 -3.30
C ARG A 27 7.91 -32.14 -4.24
N ARG A 28 6.83 -31.44 -4.60
CA ARG A 28 6.87 -30.33 -5.58
C ARG A 28 7.09 -28.96 -4.96
N TYR A 29 6.64 -28.75 -3.71
CA TYR A 29 6.58 -27.43 -3.09
C TYR A 29 7.34 -27.35 -1.75
N GLY A 30 8.25 -28.29 -1.50
CA GLY A 30 9.13 -28.30 -0.31
C GLY A 30 8.75 -29.34 0.74
N GLU A 31 9.76 -29.89 1.41
CA GLU A 31 9.54 -30.87 2.47
C GLU A 31 8.76 -30.25 3.64
N ASN A 32 7.78 -31.00 4.17
CA ASN A 32 6.88 -30.59 5.26
C ASN A 32 5.93 -29.41 4.98
N THR A 33 5.70 -29.05 3.71
CA THR A 33 4.68 -28.04 3.33
C THR A 33 3.28 -28.40 3.84
N VAL A 34 2.93 -29.69 3.87
CA VAL A 34 1.68 -30.20 4.46
C VAL A 34 1.91 -31.49 5.23
N SER A 35 1.20 -31.67 6.35
CA SER A 35 1.18 -32.94 7.07
C SER A 35 0.53 -34.04 6.20
N LEU A 36 1.05 -35.27 6.29
CA LEU A 36 0.51 -36.45 5.61
C LEU A 36 -0.98 -36.69 5.90
N LYS A 37 -1.46 -36.25 7.08
CA LYS A 37 -2.86 -36.41 7.49
C LYS A 37 -3.78 -35.27 7.05
N ALA A 38 -3.24 -34.13 6.61
CA ALA A 38 -4.04 -32.95 6.28
C ALA A 38 -5.05 -33.17 5.14
N PRO A 39 -4.71 -33.91 4.05
CA PRO A 39 -5.65 -34.17 2.96
C PRO A 39 -6.90 -34.97 3.33
N TYR A 40 -6.89 -35.76 4.42
CA TYR A 40 -8.08 -36.47 4.89
C TYR A 40 -9.17 -35.51 5.36
N GLY A 41 -8.79 -34.41 6.03
CA GLY A 41 -9.73 -33.36 6.41
C GLY A 41 -10.30 -32.65 5.18
N TRP A 42 -9.47 -32.43 4.16
CA TRP A 42 -9.88 -31.72 2.95
C TRP A 42 -10.85 -32.52 2.10
N ALA A 43 -10.63 -33.83 1.96
CA ALA A 43 -11.56 -34.74 1.29
C ALA A 43 -12.94 -34.76 1.97
N LYS A 44 -12.98 -34.56 3.30
CA LYS A 44 -14.22 -34.43 4.09
C LYS A 44 -14.85 -33.03 4.04
N GLY A 45 -14.28 -32.08 3.29
CA GLY A 45 -14.83 -30.74 3.11
C GLY A 45 -14.14 -29.63 3.89
N ALA A 46 -13.06 -29.91 4.63
CA ALA A 46 -12.24 -28.86 5.23
C ALA A 46 -11.49 -28.07 4.14
N PHE A 47 -11.24 -26.79 4.41
CA PHE A 47 -10.56 -25.90 3.47
C PHE A 47 -9.09 -25.73 3.88
N PRO A 48 -8.11 -25.97 2.98
CA PRO A 48 -6.69 -25.81 3.29
C PRO A 48 -6.30 -24.34 3.56
N ARG A 49 -5.28 -24.10 4.39
CA ARG A 49 -4.74 -22.76 4.67
C ARG A 49 -3.58 -22.42 3.70
N GLY A 50 -3.31 -21.13 3.55
CA GLY A 50 -2.17 -20.63 2.75
C GLY A 50 -2.28 -20.99 1.26
N GLN A 51 -1.15 -21.29 0.63
CA GLN A 51 -1.03 -21.57 -0.81
C GLN A 51 -1.48 -22.99 -1.21
N VAL A 52 -1.81 -23.84 -0.22
CA VAL A 52 -2.15 -25.26 -0.40
C VAL A 52 -3.31 -25.51 -1.37
N PRO A 53 -4.41 -24.72 -1.40
CA PRO A 53 -5.48 -24.92 -2.38
C PRO A 53 -4.98 -24.77 -3.83
N GLY A 54 -4.04 -23.85 -4.08
CA GLY A 54 -3.42 -23.64 -5.38
C GLY A 54 -2.50 -24.80 -5.77
N PHE A 55 -1.70 -25.31 -4.84
CA PHE A 55 -0.86 -26.50 -5.07
C PHE A 55 -1.69 -27.72 -5.42
N VAL A 56 -2.80 -27.96 -4.70
CA VAL A 56 -3.71 -29.05 -5.00
C VAL A 56 -4.34 -28.88 -6.38
N ALA A 57 -4.79 -27.67 -6.74
CA ALA A 57 -5.36 -27.38 -8.05
C ALA A 57 -4.34 -27.59 -9.19
N ALA A 58 -3.11 -27.12 -9.02
CA ALA A 58 -2.03 -27.29 -9.99
C ALA A 58 -1.65 -28.75 -10.18
N ILE A 59 -1.47 -29.51 -9.09
CA ILE A 59 -1.17 -30.94 -9.14
C ILE A 59 -2.29 -31.70 -9.84
N LEU A 60 -3.56 -31.49 -9.45
CA LEU A 60 -4.68 -32.17 -10.08
C LEU A 60 -4.80 -31.80 -11.56
N SER A 61 -4.52 -30.54 -11.93
CA SER A 61 -4.58 -30.10 -13.33
C SER A 61 -3.54 -30.78 -14.20
N ASP A 62 -2.31 -30.90 -13.68
CA ASP A 62 -1.19 -31.54 -14.35
C ASP A 62 -1.44 -33.05 -14.57
N TYR A 63 -1.92 -33.76 -13.54
CA TYR A 63 -2.17 -35.20 -13.64
C TYR A 63 -3.47 -35.58 -14.38
N LEU A 64 -4.47 -34.69 -14.42
CA LEU A 64 -5.72 -34.93 -15.15
C LEU A 64 -5.72 -34.34 -16.56
N GLY A 65 -4.64 -33.67 -16.97
CA GLY A 65 -4.48 -33.10 -18.31
C GLY A 65 -5.50 -32.01 -18.66
N ARG A 66 -6.12 -31.38 -17.66
CA ARG A 66 -7.11 -30.31 -17.85
C ARG A 66 -7.00 -29.30 -16.72
N THR A 67 -7.26 -28.02 -17.01
CA THR A 67 -7.22 -26.97 -15.99
C THR A 67 -8.35 -27.15 -14.99
N ILE A 68 -8.00 -27.44 -13.74
CA ILE A 68 -8.93 -27.57 -12.62
C ILE A 68 -8.75 -26.37 -11.69
N GLY A 69 -9.79 -25.55 -11.58
CA GLY A 69 -9.80 -24.40 -10.70
C GLY A 69 -10.09 -24.76 -9.24
N ILE A 70 -9.63 -23.94 -8.30
CA ILE A 70 -9.88 -24.12 -6.86
C ILE A 70 -11.39 -24.19 -6.56
N GLY A 71 -12.19 -23.37 -7.25
CA GLY A 71 -13.65 -23.35 -7.10
C GLY A 71 -14.35 -24.62 -7.59
N GLN A 72 -13.70 -25.44 -8.42
CA GLN A 72 -14.22 -26.76 -8.79
C GLN A 72 -13.97 -27.76 -7.65
N ILE A 73 -12.79 -27.71 -7.02
CA ILE A 73 -12.41 -28.62 -5.93
C ILE A 73 -13.18 -28.28 -4.63
N TRP A 74 -13.37 -27.00 -4.34
CA TRP A 74 -14.14 -26.51 -3.20
C TRP A 74 -15.21 -25.48 -3.64
N PRO A 75 -16.39 -25.95 -4.09
CA PRO A 75 -17.46 -25.08 -4.57
C PRO A 75 -17.96 -24.09 -3.51
N GLY A 76 -18.06 -22.82 -3.86
CA GLY A 76 -18.54 -21.75 -2.97
C GLY A 76 -17.55 -21.32 -1.88
N ARG A 77 -16.37 -21.95 -1.80
CA ARG A 77 -15.27 -21.48 -0.97
C ARG A 77 -14.33 -20.69 -1.87
N ARG A 78 -14.39 -19.36 -1.78
CA ARG A 78 -13.33 -18.54 -2.35
C ARG A 78 -12.08 -18.82 -1.53
N PRO A 79 -10.99 -19.29 -2.14
CA PRO A 79 -9.74 -19.26 -1.43
C PRO A 79 -9.45 -17.81 -1.03
N CYS A 80 -8.68 -17.60 0.03
CA CYS A 80 -8.01 -16.31 0.26
C CYS A 80 -6.92 -16.06 -0.81
N THR A 81 -7.11 -16.50 -2.06
CA THR A 81 -6.25 -16.27 -3.25
C THR A 81 -6.48 -14.87 -3.82
N GLU A 82 -6.83 -13.88 -2.99
CA GLU A 82 -6.54 -12.49 -3.33
C GLU A 82 -5.11 -12.11 -2.90
N LEU A 83 -4.42 -12.96 -2.12
CA LEU A 83 -3.04 -12.70 -1.71
C LEU A 83 -1.98 -13.15 -2.71
N ASP A 84 -2.14 -14.26 -3.44
CA ASP A 84 -1.07 -14.79 -4.32
C ASP A 84 -1.02 -14.17 -5.73
N GLY A 85 -2.14 -13.65 -6.25
CA GLY A 85 -2.15 -12.86 -7.49
C GLY A 85 -1.61 -11.44 -7.30
N PHE A 86 -1.61 -10.95 -6.06
CA PHE A 86 -1.14 -9.62 -5.66
C PHE A 86 0.19 -9.68 -4.89
N ARG A 87 0.98 -10.76 -5.03
CA ARG A 87 2.40 -10.74 -4.64
C ARG A 87 3.19 -10.04 -5.73
N ASP A 88 2.99 -8.72 -5.85
CA ASP A 88 4.06 -7.90 -6.40
C ASP A 88 5.29 -8.17 -5.52
N ALA A 89 6.38 -8.66 -6.11
CA ALA A 89 7.61 -8.93 -5.39
C ALA A 89 8.14 -7.68 -4.66
N ALA A 90 7.70 -6.48 -5.06
CA ALA A 90 7.97 -5.23 -4.35
C ALA A 90 7.25 -5.11 -2.99
N LEU A 91 6.15 -5.85 -2.78
CA LEU A 91 5.31 -5.75 -1.59
C LEU A 91 5.65 -6.74 -0.50
N GLY A 92 6.32 -7.87 -0.78
CA GLY A 92 6.76 -8.84 0.23
C GLY A 92 8.09 -8.48 0.90
N PRO A 93 8.50 -9.17 1.98
CA PRO A 93 9.86 -9.10 2.49
C PRO A 93 10.88 -9.55 1.42
N PRO A 94 12.13 -9.04 1.45
CA PRO A 94 12.75 -8.27 2.54
C PRO A 94 12.37 -6.77 2.55
N TRP A 95 12.50 -6.15 3.72
CA TRP A 95 12.17 -4.74 3.96
C TRP A 95 13.45 -3.89 3.81
N THR A 96 13.88 -3.70 2.57
CA THR A 96 15.14 -2.99 2.25
C THR A 96 14.88 -1.61 1.64
N GLU A 97 15.92 -0.77 1.62
CA GLU A 97 15.93 0.53 0.94
C GLU A 97 15.46 0.42 -0.53
N GLU A 98 15.87 -0.65 -1.21
CA GLU A 98 15.49 -0.91 -2.60
C GLU A 98 13.97 -1.06 -2.77
N HIS A 99 13.28 -1.69 -1.82
CA HIS A 99 11.83 -1.88 -1.89
C HIS A 99 11.06 -0.57 -1.69
N VAL A 100 11.60 0.36 -0.91
CA VAL A 100 11.06 1.73 -0.82
C VAL A 100 11.17 2.41 -2.18
N GLY A 101 12.34 2.32 -2.83
CA GLY A 101 12.56 2.85 -4.17
C GLY A 101 11.64 2.23 -5.23
N ARG A 102 11.44 0.90 -5.21
CA ARG A 102 10.53 0.20 -6.14
C ARG A 102 9.08 0.69 -6.04
N LEU A 103 8.60 0.99 -4.83
CA LEU A 103 7.24 1.52 -4.62
C LEU A 103 7.10 2.99 -5.01
N LEU A 104 8.11 3.81 -4.70
CA LEU A 104 8.03 5.25 -4.91
C LEU A 104 8.35 5.66 -6.35
N ARG A 105 9.30 5.01 -7.00
CA ARG A 105 9.79 5.42 -8.33
C ARG A 105 8.68 5.55 -9.38
N PRO A 106 7.74 4.58 -9.54
CA PRO A 106 6.62 4.72 -10.48
C PRO A 106 5.68 5.90 -10.15
N LEU A 107 5.56 6.26 -8.87
CA LEU A 107 4.72 7.36 -8.40
C LEU A 107 5.38 8.73 -8.59
N LEU A 108 6.72 8.78 -8.56
CA LEU A 108 7.51 10.01 -8.59
C LEU A 108 8.05 10.38 -9.96
N GLU A 109 8.36 9.44 -10.84
CA GLU A 109 8.97 9.73 -12.14
C GLU A 109 7.95 10.16 -13.20
N ARG A 110 6.66 9.98 -12.93
CA ARG A 110 5.60 10.25 -13.89
C ARG A 110 5.10 11.69 -13.80
N GLN A 111 5.80 12.62 -14.45
CA GLN A 111 5.20 13.86 -14.95
C GLN A 111 5.60 14.04 -16.43
N ASP A 112 4.59 14.00 -17.31
CA ASP A 112 4.59 14.47 -18.70
C ASP A 112 5.36 13.72 -19.81
N THR A 113 6.01 12.57 -19.57
CA THR A 113 6.60 11.76 -20.67
C THR A 113 5.66 10.70 -21.24
N PRO A 114 5.36 10.70 -22.56
CA PRO A 114 4.70 9.59 -23.24
C PRO A 114 5.56 8.32 -23.12
N GLY A 115 5.03 7.26 -22.50
CA GLY A 115 5.74 5.98 -22.31
C GLY A 115 6.16 5.64 -20.87
N GLY A 116 5.87 6.51 -19.89
CA GLY A 116 6.13 6.20 -18.48
C GLY A 116 5.27 5.04 -17.95
N THR A 117 5.77 4.33 -16.93
CA THR A 117 5.07 3.25 -16.22
C THR A 117 3.69 3.71 -15.74
N PRO A 118 2.59 3.00 -16.06
CA PRO A 118 1.24 3.35 -15.60
C PRO A 118 1.20 3.52 -14.08
N TRP A 119 0.39 4.46 -13.59
CA TRP A 119 0.09 4.52 -12.17
C TRP A 119 -0.54 3.18 -11.74
N PRO A 120 -0.35 2.74 -10.49
CA PRO A 120 -1.11 1.61 -9.97
C PRO A 120 -2.60 1.97 -10.05
N THR A 121 -3.36 1.16 -10.78
CA THR A 121 -4.81 1.33 -10.97
C THR A 121 -5.59 0.42 -10.04
N GLU A 122 -5.03 -0.73 -9.68
CA GLU A 122 -5.67 -1.70 -8.82
C GLU A 122 -5.30 -1.45 -7.35
N PRO A 123 -6.29 -1.27 -6.46
CA PRO A 123 -6.02 -1.20 -5.04
C PRO A 123 -5.55 -2.57 -4.52
N VAL A 124 -4.58 -2.53 -3.62
CA VAL A 124 -4.12 -3.66 -2.82
C VAL A 124 -5.27 -4.19 -1.96
N PRO A 125 -5.58 -5.50 -2.00
CA PRO A 125 -6.60 -6.09 -1.15
C PRO A 125 -6.33 -5.87 0.34
N GLY A 126 -7.37 -5.62 1.14
CA GLY A 126 -7.22 -5.35 2.57
C GLY A 126 -6.51 -6.46 3.35
N ALA A 127 -6.76 -7.73 2.99
CA ALA A 127 -6.08 -8.87 3.59
C ALA A 127 -4.55 -8.86 3.33
N VAL A 128 -4.11 -8.35 2.16
CA VAL A 128 -2.69 -8.16 1.85
C VAL A 128 -2.11 -7.08 2.74
N LEU A 129 -2.79 -5.93 2.87
CA LEU A 129 -2.35 -4.85 3.76
C LEU A 129 -2.20 -5.32 5.21
N VAL A 130 -3.13 -6.15 5.70
CA VAL A 130 -3.05 -6.76 7.03
C VAL A 130 -1.84 -7.69 7.14
N SER A 131 -1.58 -8.53 6.12
CA SER A 131 -0.40 -9.40 6.11
C SER A 131 0.89 -8.59 6.19
N LEU A 132 0.98 -7.49 5.44
CA LEU A 132 2.15 -6.59 5.46
C LEU A 132 2.32 -5.86 6.80
N ALA A 133 1.22 -5.54 7.47
CA ALA A 133 1.26 -4.99 8.82
C ALA A 133 1.72 -6.01 9.88
N VAL A 134 1.39 -7.29 9.71
CA VAL A 134 1.95 -8.38 10.55
C VAL A 134 3.44 -8.58 10.27
N ASP A 135 3.83 -8.58 9.00
CA ASP A 135 5.24 -8.66 8.61
C ASP A 135 6.03 -7.48 9.21
N TRP A 136 5.48 -6.27 9.17
CA TRP A 136 6.07 -5.08 9.81
C TRP A 136 6.34 -5.28 11.29
N LEU A 137 5.35 -5.76 12.04
CA LEU A 137 5.48 -5.99 13.48
C LEU A 137 6.53 -7.04 13.81
N THR A 138 6.61 -8.09 12.99
CA THR A 138 7.46 -9.26 13.24
C THR A 138 8.88 -9.14 12.69
N ALA A 139 9.11 -8.28 11.69
CA ALA A 139 10.43 -8.10 11.05
C ALA A 139 11.54 -7.61 12.01
N GLY A 140 11.19 -7.13 13.21
CA GLY A 140 12.14 -6.54 14.16
C GLY A 140 12.63 -5.17 13.69
N SER A 141 12.99 -4.29 14.63
CA SER A 141 13.62 -3.01 14.27
C SER A 141 15.03 -3.32 13.77
N ARG A 142 15.23 -3.32 12.44
CA ARG A 142 16.56 -3.48 11.86
C ARG A 142 17.16 -2.08 11.70
N PRO A 143 18.17 -1.69 12.50
CA PRO A 143 18.78 -0.39 12.35
C PRO A 143 19.38 -0.25 10.95
N MET A 144 19.27 0.96 10.40
CA MET A 144 19.83 1.32 9.10
C MET A 144 21.30 0.89 9.02
N SER A 145 21.71 0.38 7.86
CA SER A 145 23.12 0.19 7.56
C SER A 145 23.71 1.49 7.00
N ALA A 146 24.94 1.84 7.40
CA ALA A 146 25.63 2.97 6.80
C ALA A 146 25.85 2.74 5.30
N ARG A 147 25.74 3.79 4.51
CA ARG A 147 26.03 3.79 3.07
C ARG A 147 27.35 4.51 2.85
N SER A 148 28.35 3.82 2.33
CA SER A 148 29.69 4.37 2.09
C SER A 148 29.92 4.89 0.67
N SER A 149 28.88 4.91 -0.18
CA SER A 149 28.98 5.28 -1.59
C SER A 149 28.28 6.59 -1.88
N GLY A 150 28.97 7.52 -2.57
CA GLY A 150 28.44 8.82 -2.97
C GLY A 150 29.07 9.99 -2.21
N ALA A 151 28.61 11.21 -2.51
CA ALA A 151 28.98 12.40 -1.73
C ALA A 151 28.39 12.31 -0.32
N GLY A 152 29.13 12.77 0.70
CA GLY A 152 28.65 12.76 2.08
C GLY A 152 27.39 13.60 2.24
N LEU A 153 26.34 13.01 2.81
CA LEU A 153 25.12 13.71 3.18
C LEU A 153 25.37 14.48 4.47
N SER A 154 25.23 15.79 4.42
CA SER A 154 25.35 16.63 5.62
C SER A 154 24.07 16.54 6.47
N THR A 155 24.23 16.59 7.79
CA THR A 155 23.13 16.56 8.76
C THR A 155 22.20 17.76 8.61
N GLU A 156 22.75 18.92 8.24
CA GLU A 156 22.01 20.15 7.98
C GLU A 156 21.01 19.97 6.83
N MET A 157 21.35 19.16 5.82
CA MET A 157 20.45 18.89 4.71
C MET A 157 19.21 18.10 5.17
N VAL A 158 19.41 17.16 6.10
CA VAL A 158 18.31 16.40 6.71
C VAL A 158 17.48 17.30 7.64
N ASP A 159 18.10 18.25 8.33
CA ASP A 159 17.40 19.25 9.15
C ASP A 159 16.51 20.17 8.30
N ILE A 160 17.04 20.64 7.16
CA ILE A 160 16.27 21.44 6.19
C ILE A 160 15.07 20.64 5.70
N LEU A 161 15.27 19.37 5.32
CA LEU A 161 14.19 18.50 4.88
C LEU A 161 13.11 18.35 5.96
N ALA A 162 13.49 18.11 7.21
CA ALA A 162 12.56 17.99 8.33
C ALA A 162 11.74 19.29 8.54
N SER A 163 12.38 20.46 8.44
CA SER A 163 11.69 21.75 8.56
C SER A 163 10.66 21.98 7.44
N ARG A 164 10.98 21.57 6.20
CA ARG A 164 10.06 21.66 5.07
C ARG A 164 8.87 20.73 5.23
N ILE A 165 9.09 19.51 5.72
CA ILE A 165 8.01 18.55 6.00
C ILE A 165 7.03 19.10 7.03
N ALA A 166 7.53 19.75 8.10
CA ALA A 166 6.69 20.38 9.10
C ALA A 166 5.76 21.44 8.49
N ARG A 167 6.30 22.30 7.62
CA ARG A 167 5.51 23.32 6.90
C ARG A 167 4.51 22.72 5.92
N LEU A 168 4.90 21.69 5.17
CA LEU A 168 4.01 20.99 4.24
C LEU A 168 2.85 20.30 4.96
N ARG A 169 3.07 19.80 6.18
CA ARG A 169 2.01 19.23 7.03
C ARG A 169 1.00 20.30 7.43
N GLU A 170 1.46 21.45 7.92
CA GLU A 170 0.59 22.56 8.31
C GLU A 170 -0.29 23.03 7.14
N VAL A 171 0.30 23.18 5.95
CA VAL A 171 -0.44 23.59 4.75
C VAL A 171 -1.40 22.49 4.27
N GLY A 172 -0.95 21.23 4.22
CA GLY A 172 -1.78 20.11 3.76
C GLY A 172 -2.93 19.73 4.69
N ASP A 173 -2.86 20.10 5.97
CA ASP A 173 -3.99 19.96 6.91
C ASP A 173 -5.01 21.12 6.75
N ALA A 174 -4.60 22.27 6.18
CA ALA A 174 -5.45 23.44 5.95
C ALA A 174 -6.06 23.48 4.54
N GLU A 175 -5.36 22.96 3.53
CA GLU A 175 -5.71 23.04 2.11
C GLU A 175 -5.60 21.66 1.43
N ASP A 176 -6.64 21.27 0.70
CA ASP A 176 -6.70 20.00 -0.04
C ASP A 176 -6.51 20.22 -1.55
N ASP A 177 -5.41 20.90 -1.91
CA ASP A 177 -5.15 21.33 -3.29
C ASP A 177 -4.02 20.53 -3.97
N GLY A 178 -4.11 20.42 -5.30
CA GLY A 178 -3.11 19.77 -6.15
C GLY A 178 -1.72 20.43 -6.10
N LEU A 179 -1.62 21.71 -5.73
CA LEU A 179 -0.33 22.39 -5.54
C LEU A 179 0.48 21.81 -4.39
N VAL A 180 -0.16 21.51 -3.24
CA VAL A 180 0.51 20.90 -2.09
C VAL A 180 1.05 19.53 -2.47
N MET A 181 0.29 18.76 -3.25
CA MET A 181 0.73 17.46 -3.75
C MET A 181 1.98 17.58 -4.62
N ASN A 182 2.07 18.59 -5.50
CA ASN A 182 3.25 18.81 -6.33
C ASN A 182 4.50 19.11 -5.48
N TRP A 183 4.38 19.92 -4.42
CA TRP A 183 5.49 20.17 -3.50
C TRP A 183 5.90 18.93 -2.71
N VAL A 184 4.93 18.17 -2.19
CA VAL A 184 5.22 16.92 -1.46
C VAL A 184 5.93 15.91 -2.37
N VAL A 185 5.47 15.73 -3.61
CA VAL A 185 6.12 14.83 -4.59
C VAL A 185 7.52 15.32 -4.94
N HIS A 186 7.73 16.63 -5.07
CA HIS A 186 9.05 17.20 -5.32
C HIS A 186 10.03 16.89 -4.19
N GLU A 187 9.65 17.17 -2.94
CA GLU A 187 10.48 16.89 -1.76
C GLU A 187 10.74 15.38 -1.62
N LEU A 188 9.72 14.54 -1.84
CA LEU A 188 9.86 13.09 -1.76
C LEU A 188 10.82 12.53 -2.83
N ARG A 189 10.77 13.07 -4.06
CA ARG A 189 11.72 12.73 -5.14
C ARG A 189 13.14 13.12 -4.79
N TRP A 190 13.32 14.28 -4.17
CA TRP A 190 14.64 14.73 -3.76
C TRP A 190 15.18 13.91 -2.58
N ALA A 191 14.37 13.61 -1.57
CA ALA A 191 14.72 12.73 -0.45
C ALA A 191 15.09 11.31 -0.93
N LEU A 192 14.32 10.72 -1.85
CA LEU A 192 14.64 9.41 -2.41
C LEU A 192 15.98 9.41 -3.18
N ARG A 193 16.23 10.45 -3.99
CA ARG A 193 17.52 10.60 -4.68
C ARG A 193 18.69 10.72 -3.70
N MET A 194 18.53 11.46 -2.60
CA MET A 194 19.56 11.51 -1.56
C MET A 194 19.82 10.12 -0.96
N ALA A 195 18.77 9.36 -0.64
CA ALA A 195 18.91 8.02 -0.08
C ALA A 195 19.65 7.05 -1.02
N GLU A 196 19.49 7.21 -2.34
CA GLU A 196 20.09 6.35 -3.35
C GLU A 196 21.54 6.75 -3.74
N SER A 197 21.88 8.05 -3.67
CA SER A 197 23.10 8.60 -4.30
C SER A 197 24.12 9.23 -3.34
N THR A 198 23.84 9.30 -2.04
CA THR A 198 24.73 9.92 -1.04
C THR A 198 25.26 8.90 -0.03
N ALA A 199 26.42 9.19 0.55
CA ALA A 199 26.99 8.43 1.65
C ALA A 199 26.49 9.00 2.99
N TYR A 200 26.07 8.14 3.92
CA TYR A 200 25.57 8.53 5.24
C TYR A 200 25.84 7.43 6.27
N ASP A 201 25.97 7.84 7.54
CA ASP A 201 26.01 6.92 8.67
C ASP A 201 24.61 6.40 9.04
N ALA A 202 24.55 5.40 9.92
CA ALA A 202 23.29 4.78 10.34
C ALA A 202 22.29 5.79 10.96
N PRO A 203 22.71 6.70 11.88
CA PRO A 203 21.81 7.73 12.42
C PRO A 203 21.25 8.68 11.35
N THR A 204 22.10 9.21 10.46
CA THR A 204 21.67 10.13 9.41
C THR A 204 20.74 9.44 8.42
N GLY A 205 21.04 8.18 8.06
CA GLY A 205 20.16 7.35 7.27
C GLY A 205 18.79 7.19 7.95
N GLY A 206 18.76 6.84 9.23
CA GLY A 206 17.52 6.69 10.01
C GLY A 206 16.63 7.93 9.91
N ARG A 207 17.22 9.11 10.11
CA ARG A 207 16.53 10.40 9.98
C ARG A 207 16.02 10.66 8.55
N LEU A 208 16.82 10.34 7.53
CA LEU A 208 16.43 10.48 6.13
C LEU A 208 15.24 9.59 5.76
N PHE A 209 15.23 8.32 6.18
CA PHE A 209 14.09 7.44 5.92
C PHE A 209 12.87 7.77 6.80
N GLY A 210 13.07 8.37 7.98
CA GLY A 210 11.98 8.99 8.74
C GLY A 210 11.31 10.10 7.94
N ALA A 211 12.11 10.98 7.32
CA ALA A 211 11.61 12.04 6.44
C ALA A 211 10.89 11.48 5.20
N ILE A 212 11.44 10.44 4.56
CA ILE A 212 10.78 9.74 3.43
C ILE A 212 9.43 9.14 3.89
N ALA A 213 9.38 8.54 5.08
CA ALA A 213 8.15 7.96 5.62
C ALA A 213 7.07 9.03 5.85
N GLU A 214 7.44 10.19 6.38
CA GLU A 214 6.50 11.29 6.61
C GLU A 214 5.98 11.89 5.30
N LEU A 215 6.86 12.14 4.33
CA LEU A 215 6.50 12.65 3.01
C LEU A 215 5.61 11.68 2.24
N ALA A 216 5.93 10.39 2.26
CA ALA A 216 5.10 9.36 1.63
C ALA A 216 3.73 9.26 2.33
N GLN A 217 3.66 9.40 3.65
CA GLN A 217 2.38 9.43 4.36
C GLN A 217 1.55 10.68 4.00
N LEU A 218 2.17 11.85 3.82
CA LEU A 218 1.52 13.07 3.35
C LEU A 218 0.95 12.88 1.94
N ALA A 219 1.77 12.37 1.00
CA ALA A 219 1.34 12.07 -0.36
C ALA A 219 0.18 11.05 -0.40
N GLY A 220 0.22 10.05 0.48
CA GLY A 220 -0.86 9.07 0.65
C GLY A 220 -2.18 9.74 1.04
N ARG A 221 -2.17 10.67 2.00
CA ARG A 221 -3.38 11.41 2.40
C ARG A 221 -3.93 12.29 1.28
N LEU A 222 -3.06 13.06 0.62
CA LEU A 222 -3.46 13.97 -0.47
C LEU A 222 -4.04 13.20 -1.67
N THR A 223 -3.46 12.05 -2.01
CA THR A 223 -4.02 11.18 -3.07
C THR A 223 -5.31 10.49 -2.68
N GLU A 224 -5.50 10.20 -1.40
CA GLU A 224 -6.77 9.66 -0.89
C GLU A 224 -7.91 10.67 -1.09
N ASN A 225 -7.66 11.93 -0.76
CA ASN A 225 -8.63 13.01 -0.91
C ASN A 225 -9.04 13.24 -2.37
N GLN A 226 -8.12 13.01 -3.31
CA GLN A 226 -8.36 13.05 -4.76
C GLN A 226 -9.07 11.78 -5.30
N GLY A 227 -9.42 10.81 -4.44
CA GLY A 227 -10.07 9.56 -4.83
C GLY A 227 -9.14 8.52 -5.46
N HIS A 228 -7.82 8.73 -5.43
CA HIS A 228 -6.85 7.82 -6.03
C HIS A 228 -6.40 6.72 -5.05
N HIS A 229 -7.30 5.76 -4.77
CA HIS A 229 -7.10 4.74 -3.73
C HIS A 229 -5.85 3.88 -3.90
N ALA A 230 -5.58 3.36 -5.11
CA ALA A 230 -4.41 2.54 -5.37
C ALA A 230 -3.10 3.32 -5.11
N ARG A 231 -3.05 4.59 -5.50
CA ARG A 231 -1.89 5.47 -5.26
C ARG A 231 -1.68 5.73 -3.77
N CYS A 232 -2.77 6.04 -3.06
CA CYS A 232 -2.76 6.22 -1.61
C CYS A 232 -2.14 5.01 -0.91
N GLN A 233 -2.59 3.80 -1.24
CA GLN A 233 -2.06 2.58 -0.65
C GLN A 233 -0.56 2.37 -0.95
N HIS A 234 -0.11 2.61 -2.18
CA HIS A 234 1.31 2.46 -2.52
C HIS A 234 2.20 3.47 -1.77
N TYR A 235 1.76 4.73 -1.65
CA TYR A 235 2.43 5.74 -0.84
C TYR A 235 2.49 5.34 0.65
N LEU A 236 1.38 4.85 1.21
CA LEU A 236 1.34 4.40 2.60
C LEU A 236 2.19 3.14 2.85
N LEU A 237 2.25 2.21 1.90
CA LEU A 237 3.14 1.03 2.00
C LEU A 237 4.62 1.42 1.91
N ALA A 238 4.96 2.38 1.06
CA ALA A 238 6.31 2.95 1.05
C ALA A 238 6.64 3.64 2.38
N ALA A 239 5.69 4.38 2.95
CA ALA A 239 5.84 5.02 4.26
C ALA A 239 6.07 4.00 5.38
N LEU A 240 5.31 2.89 5.39
CA LEU A 240 5.45 1.83 6.39
C LEU A 240 6.85 1.20 6.33
N ARG A 241 7.34 0.91 5.13
CA ARG A 241 8.69 0.37 4.92
C ARG A 241 9.78 1.36 5.34
N ALA A 242 9.65 2.62 4.93
CA ALA A 242 10.59 3.66 5.31
C ALA A 242 10.64 3.88 6.84
N SER A 243 9.49 3.82 7.52
CA SER A 243 9.44 3.90 9.00
C SER A 243 10.17 2.75 9.68
N SER A 244 10.19 1.57 9.06
CA SER A 244 10.90 0.39 9.57
C SER A 244 12.41 0.57 9.46
N LEU A 245 12.88 1.11 8.34
CA LEU A 245 14.29 1.45 8.10
C LEU A 245 14.76 2.59 9.02
N ALA A 246 13.86 3.52 9.33
CA ALA A 246 14.11 4.59 10.30
C ALA A 246 14.16 4.09 11.75
N GLY A 247 13.67 2.89 12.03
CA GLY A 247 13.51 2.38 13.40
C GLY A 247 12.40 3.08 14.20
N ASP A 248 11.54 3.88 13.55
CA ASP A 248 10.47 4.65 14.21
C ASP A 248 9.16 3.85 14.19
N ARG A 249 8.93 3.08 15.25
CA ARG A 249 7.67 2.35 15.44
C ARG A 249 6.44 3.26 15.57
N GLY A 250 6.61 4.45 16.14
CA GLY A 250 5.53 5.42 16.29
C GLY A 250 5.06 5.94 14.93
N GLN A 251 5.98 6.22 14.00
CA GLN A 251 5.65 6.56 12.62
C GLN A 251 4.98 5.38 11.90
N GLY A 252 5.48 4.15 12.05
CA GLY A 252 4.85 2.97 11.46
C GLY A 252 3.41 2.75 11.93
N ALA A 253 3.14 2.89 13.23
CA ALA A 253 1.79 2.81 13.78
C ALA A 253 0.86 3.93 13.27
N ARG A 254 1.37 5.16 13.08
CA ARG A 254 0.63 6.26 12.44
C ARG A 254 0.26 5.91 11.00
N VAL A 255 1.17 5.26 10.25
CA VAL A 255 0.89 4.80 8.88
C VAL A 255 -0.17 3.70 8.86
N LEU A 256 -0.11 2.72 9.74
CA LEU A 256 -1.13 1.67 9.88
C LEU A 256 -2.51 2.26 10.23
N SER A 257 -2.54 3.27 11.08
CA SER A 257 -3.76 4.02 11.40
C SER A 257 -4.33 4.74 10.17
N SER A 258 -3.48 5.33 9.32
CA SER A 258 -3.91 5.90 8.02
C SER A 258 -4.45 4.83 7.08
N LEU A 259 -3.79 3.68 6.94
CA LEU A 259 -4.29 2.56 6.12
C LEU A 259 -5.63 2.03 6.62
N SER A 260 -5.81 1.92 7.94
CA SER A 260 -7.10 1.53 8.52
C SER A 260 -8.21 2.52 8.16
N ARG A 261 -7.95 3.83 8.31
CA ARG A 261 -8.95 4.86 7.99
C ARG A 261 -9.33 4.80 6.52
N HIS A 262 -8.34 4.60 5.65
CA HIS A 262 -8.55 4.38 4.23
C HIS A 262 -9.43 3.17 3.95
N LEU A 263 -9.12 1.99 4.53
CA LEU A 263 -9.94 0.79 4.34
C LEU A 263 -11.37 0.93 4.90
N SER A 264 -11.54 1.62 6.02
CA SER A 264 -12.87 1.93 6.57
C SER A 264 -13.73 2.73 5.60
N ARG A 265 -13.15 3.76 4.95
CA ARG A 265 -13.84 4.58 3.94
C ARG A 265 -14.17 3.79 2.67
N CYS A 266 -13.30 2.85 2.28
CA CYS A 266 -13.54 1.91 1.18
C CYS A 266 -14.51 0.76 1.53
N GLY A 267 -15.09 0.74 2.74
CA GLY A 267 -16.08 -0.27 3.16
C GLY A 267 -15.47 -1.57 3.72
N ASN A 268 -14.15 -1.72 3.76
CA ASN A 268 -13.48 -2.91 4.31
C ASN A 268 -13.23 -2.76 5.82
N LYS A 269 -14.33 -2.76 6.59
CA LYS A 269 -14.30 -2.52 8.04
C LYS A 269 -13.55 -3.59 8.83
N GLN A 270 -13.59 -4.85 8.39
CA GLN A 270 -12.95 -5.95 9.12
C GLN A 270 -11.42 -5.87 9.08
N ASP A 271 -10.86 -5.62 7.91
CA ASP A 271 -9.41 -5.47 7.77
C ASP A 271 -8.91 -4.14 8.35
N ALA A 272 -9.72 -3.07 8.27
CA ALA A 272 -9.43 -1.81 8.97
C ALA A 272 -9.25 -2.03 10.48
N GLN A 273 -10.20 -2.70 11.14
CA GLN A 273 -10.09 -3.01 12.57
C GLN A 273 -8.86 -3.86 12.91
N ARG A 274 -8.43 -4.75 12.02
CA ARG A 274 -7.19 -5.51 12.20
C ARG A 274 -5.98 -4.59 12.14
N LEU A 275 -5.93 -3.67 11.18
CA LEU A 275 -4.82 -2.71 11.05
C LEU A 275 -4.69 -1.78 12.27
N VAL A 276 -5.79 -1.28 12.83
CA VAL A 276 -5.74 -0.47 14.07
C VAL A 276 -5.18 -1.28 15.24
N ARG A 277 -5.63 -2.52 15.44
CA ARG A 277 -5.06 -3.37 16.50
C ARG A 277 -3.57 -3.64 16.31
N LEU A 278 -3.11 -3.80 15.07
CA LEU A 278 -1.70 -3.96 14.76
C LEU A 278 -0.92 -2.66 15.02
N ALA A 279 -1.52 -1.50 14.77
CA ALA A 279 -0.93 -0.21 15.12
C ALA A 279 -0.76 -0.07 16.64
N ASP A 280 -1.77 -0.44 17.43
CA ASP A 280 -1.73 -0.39 18.89
C ASP A 280 -0.61 -1.27 19.46
N VAL A 281 -0.54 -2.53 18.99
CA VAL A 281 0.54 -3.47 19.37
C VAL A 281 1.92 -2.94 18.97
N GLY A 282 2.03 -2.24 17.85
CA GLY A 282 3.30 -1.64 17.41
C GLY A 282 3.77 -0.47 18.27
N THR A 283 2.85 0.18 19.02
CA THR A 283 3.18 1.28 19.94
C THR A 283 3.39 0.83 21.38
N ASP A 284 2.91 -0.34 21.75
CA ASP A 284 3.02 -0.86 23.12
C ASP A 284 4.45 -1.41 23.31
N GLU A 285 5.29 -0.65 24.01
CA GLU A 285 6.73 -0.87 24.26
C GLU A 285 7.05 -2.10 25.13
N ALA A 286 6.20 -3.14 25.16
CA ALA A 286 6.44 -4.37 25.91
C ALA A 286 7.40 -5.36 25.20
N LEU A 287 8.36 -4.86 24.41
CA LEU A 287 9.50 -5.62 23.91
C LEU A 287 10.78 -4.90 24.38
N PRO A 288 11.64 -5.54 25.20
CA PRO A 288 12.73 -4.86 25.88
C PRO A 288 13.77 -4.33 24.89
N CYS A 289 13.94 -3.01 24.86
CA CYS A 289 15.03 -2.30 24.17
C CYS A 289 16.10 -1.88 25.23
N PRO A 290 17.40 -1.83 24.89
CA PRO A 290 18.44 -1.37 25.81
C PRO A 290 18.20 0.08 26.27
N PRO A 291 18.59 0.44 27.50
CA PRO A 291 18.47 1.80 28.01
C PRO A 291 19.47 2.67 27.24
N ASP A 292 19.00 3.60 26.41
CA ASP A 292 19.70 4.85 25.97
C ASP A 292 19.05 5.55 24.76
N SER A 293 17.90 5.10 24.24
CA SER A 293 17.18 5.84 23.19
C SER A 293 16.18 6.87 23.77
N PRO A 294 16.22 8.16 23.38
CA PRO A 294 15.25 9.15 23.83
C PRO A 294 13.87 8.83 23.25
N SER A 295 12.97 8.39 24.12
CA SER A 295 11.59 8.04 23.81
C SER A 295 10.73 9.29 23.65
N VAL A 296 9.96 9.37 22.56
CA VAL A 296 8.87 10.33 22.40
C VAL A 296 7.58 9.58 22.07
N PRO A 297 6.74 9.21 23.06
CA PRO A 297 5.47 8.57 22.79
C PRO A 297 4.29 9.42 23.28
N HIS A 298 3.69 10.26 22.43
CA HIS A 298 2.37 10.85 22.74
C HIS A 298 1.41 11.07 21.54
N GLN A 299 1.84 10.91 20.28
CA GLN A 299 0.97 11.25 19.13
C GLN A 299 0.14 10.08 18.58
N ALA A 300 0.58 8.83 18.71
CA ALA A 300 -0.17 7.69 18.17
C ALA A 300 -1.52 7.45 18.88
N GLN A 301 -1.58 7.63 20.20
CA GLN A 301 -2.82 7.49 20.99
C GLN A 301 -3.89 8.53 20.63
N ALA A 302 -3.49 9.72 20.18
CA ALA A 302 -4.42 10.77 19.76
C ALA A 302 -5.16 10.38 18.46
N TYR A 303 -4.46 9.81 17.47
CA TYR A 303 -5.07 9.41 16.19
C TYR A 303 -6.00 8.19 16.29
N ALA A 304 -5.74 7.26 17.21
CA ALA A 304 -6.64 6.13 17.49
C ALA A 304 -7.98 6.62 18.07
N ARG A 305 -7.96 7.65 18.95
CA ARG A 305 -9.17 8.26 19.54
C ARG A 305 -10.01 9.07 18.54
N PHE A 306 -9.41 9.56 17.44
CA PHE A 306 -10.17 10.23 16.37
C PHE A 306 -10.93 9.24 15.46
N ALA A 307 -10.47 8.00 15.34
CA ALA A 307 -11.15 6.97 14.53
C ALA A 307 -12.50 6.55 15.12
N ASP A 308 -12.68 6.68 16.43
CA ASP A 308 -13.90 6.31 17.16
C ASP A 308 -15.01 7.38 17.07
N LYS A 309 -14.74 8.56 16.50
CA LYS A 309 -15.68 9.70 16.44
C LYS A 309 -16.13 10.12 15.04
N SER A 310 -15.75 9.40 13.99
CA SER A 310 -16.23 9.72 12.64
C SER A 310 -17.64 9.13 12.43
N PRO A 311 -18.68 9.94 12.17
CA PRO A 311 -19.99 9.40 11.86
C PRO A 311 -19.91 8.62 10.54
N ALA A 312 -20.47 7.41 10.54
CA ALA A 312 -20.64 6.63 9.32
C ALA A 312 -21.57 7.38 8.37
N VAL A 313 -21.05 7.84 7.23
CA VAL A 313 -21.89 8.30 6.13
C VAL A 313 -22.62 7.05 5.60
N PRO A 314 -23.97 7.03 5.59
CA PRO A 314 -24.70 5.89 5.08
C PRO A 314 -24.47 5.76 3.57
N ALA A 315 -24.09 4.56 3.15
CA ALA A 315 -24.02 4.19 1.74
C ALA A 315 -25.43 3.92 1.23
N ASP A 316 -26.19 4.99 0.93
CA ASP A 316 -27.34 4.92 0.03
C ASP A 316 -27.77 6.31 -0.43
N GLN A 317 -27.38 6.72 -1.64
CA GLN A 317 -28.22 7.56 -2.50
C GLN A 317 -28.02 7.16 -3.97
N PRO A 318 -29.10 6.91 -4.72
CA PRO A 318 -29.04 6.59 -6.14
C PRO A 318 -28.78 7.86 -6.97
N GLY A 319 -28.09 7.69 -8.09
CA GLY A 319 -27.78 8.79 -9.00
C GLY A 319 -29.02 9.51 -9.53
N VAL A 320 -28.96 10.84 -9.60
CA VAL A 320 -30.00 11.64 -10.25
C VAL A 320 -29.38 12.83 -11.01
N HIS A 321 -29.57 12.74 -12.33
CA HIS A 321 -29.72 13.75 -13.38
C HIS A 321 -28.60 14.75 -13.74
N VAL A 322 -27.94 14.36 -14.84
CA VAL A 322 -27.67 15.13 -16.07
C VAL A 322 -28.62 16.32 -16.28
N CYS A 323 -28.04 17.52 -16.48
CA CYS A 323 -28.68 18.62 -17.21
C CYS A 323 -28.03 18.73 -18.60
N GLY A 324 -28.89 18.73 -19.62
CA GLY A 324 -28.57 18.35 -20.99
C GLY A 324 -27.75 19.35 -21.82
N VAL A 325 -27.02 18.80 -22.78
CA VAL A 325 -26.49 19.52 -23.94
C VAL A 325 -27.31 19.07 -25.15
N GLY A 326 -28.17 19.95 -25.65
CA GLY A 326 -28.85 19.83 -26.94
C GLY A 326 -27.93 20.22 -28.10
N PRO A 327 -28.21 19.77 -29.34
CA PRO A 327 -27.20 19.57 -30.36
C PRO A 327 -26.88 20.82 -31.20
N ALA A 328 -25.69 20.77 -31.82
CA ALA A 328 -25.20 21.74 -32.78
C ALA A 328 -26.12 21.88 -34.01
N GLY A 329 -26.52 23.11 -34.31
CA GLY A 329 -27.18 23.51 -35.55
C GLY A 329 -26.60 24.87 -36.00
N ALA A 330 -26.05 24.89 -37.20
CA ALA A 330 -25.36 26.01 -37.83
C ALA A 330 -26.23 27.28 -37.99
N LEU A 331 -25.60 28.46 -37.93
CA LEU A 331 -25.98 29.67 -38.69
C LEU A 331 -24.87 30.74 -38.57
N GLY A 332 -24.52 31.36 -39.70
CA GLY A 332 -23.39 32.27 -39.90
C GLY A 332 -23.60 33.72 -39.39
N PRO A 333 -22.94 34.71 -40.02
CA PRO A 333 -21.96 35.57 -39.36
C PRO A 333 -22.57 36.85 -38.77
N ARG A 334 -21.99 37.33 -37.66
CA ARG A 334 -22.23 38.69 -37.15
C ARG A 334 -20.91 39.45 -37.00
N THR A 335 -20.94 40.61 -37.65
CA THR A 335 -20.00 41.72 -37.81
C THR A 335 -19.20 42.11 -36.55
N PRO A 336 -17.92 42.52 -36.67
CA PRO A 336 -17.13 42.99 -35.52
C PRO A 336 -17.46 44.46 -35.16
N PRO A 337 -17.37 44.86 -33.88
CA PRO A 337 -17.53 46.25 -33.47
C PRO A 337 -16.26 47.08 -33.75
N ARG A 338 -16.52 48.38 -33.99
CA ARG A 338 -15.58 49.42 -34.43
C ARG A 338 -14.47 49.71 -33.41
N HIS A 339 -13.28 49.95 -33.95
CA HIS A 339 -12.14 50.55 -33.25
C HIS A 339 -12.45 52.00 -32.82
N GLU A 340 -12.35 52.29 -31.52
CA GLU A 340 -12.13 53.64 -31.01
C GLU A 340 -10.63 53.85 -30.73
N LYS A 341 -10.12 54.99 -31.21
CA LYS A 341 -8.71 55.40 -31.16
C LYS A 341 -8.27 55.73 -29.72
N PRO A 342 -7.03 55.42 -29.31
CA PRO A 342 -6.47 55.91 -28.06
C PRO A 342 -6.04 57.38 -28.19
N SER A 343 -6.58 58.20 -27.29
CA SER A 343 -6.18 59.59 -27.04
C SER A 343 -4.78 59.65 -26.44
N ARG A 344 -3.93 60.52 -27.01
CA ARG A 344 -2.58 60.84 -26.54
C ARG A 344 -2.64 61.58 -25.20
N LEU A 345 -1.77 61.22 -24.27
CA LEU A 345 -1.30 62.13 -23.22
C LEU A 345 0.24 62.05 -23.11
N PRO A 346 0.89 63.13 -22.65
CA PRO A 346 2.25 63.48 -23.06
C PRO A 346 3.31 63.07 -22.05
N TRP A 347 4.51 62.85 -22.57
CA TRP A 347 5.77 62.78 -21.85
C TRP A 347 6.21 64.18 -21.39
N ALA A 348 6.56 64.31 -20.12
CA ALA A 348 7.46 65.30 -19.52
C ALA A 348 7.87 64.72 -18.15
N GLY A 349 9.12 64.73 -17.69
CA GLY A 349 10.40 65.21 -18.17
C GLY A 349 11.44 64.77 -17.16
#